data_AF-D3YNL4-F1
#
_entry.id   AF-D3YNL4-F1
#
_cell.length_a   1.000
_cell.length_b   1.000
_cell.length_c   1.000
_cell.angle_alpha   90.00
_cell.angle_beta   90.00
_cell.angle_gamma   90.00
#
_symmetry.space_group_name_H-M   'P 1'
#
loop_
_entity.id
_entity.type
_entity.pdbx_description
1 polymer ?
#
loop_
_entity_poly.entity_id
_entity_poly.type
_entity_poly.pdbx_seq_one_letter_code
_entity_poly.pdbx_strand_id
1 'polypeptide(L)'
;MNIDVKSNHLFNMPIFTNFQKMKIIIIISIKKNKIKTNKIKNISMFSITNIFNKKDLFLGLKKAYTVSLLPAKIEVFYSSIIMRIFRVIGGICLVLILTGRYVIFYKELQILIMIFALLHSILIISISLIKLFYGLYVIIKKPNVFEVRNSPINQSATHIARLLVCAKWGCGAVAGTTGILTSAITYDTILEATGREKVFLPTIAKAFNHFFGEPMNTENYQNLNKGLSVTPAPEGFNPVEFKKSYDQMSANEKQAVIDIVENERKSRAGK
;
A
#
# COMPACT_ATOMS: atom_id res chain seq x y z
N MET A 1 -35.25 -28.94 10.66
CA MET A 1 -34.60 -28.32 11.84
C MET A 1 -34.52 -26.83 11.55
N ASN A 2 -35.54 -26.08 12.00
CA ASN A 2 -35.68 -24.64 11.71
C ASN A 2 -34.88 -23.85 12.74
N ILE A 3 -33.89 -23.08 12.27
CA ILE A 3 -33.16 -22.13 13.10
C ILE A 3 -33.81 -20.76 12.88
N ASP A 4 -34.56 -20.35 13.89
CA ASP A 4 -35.27 -19.09 13.97
C ASP A 4 -34.26 -17.98 14.33
N VAL A 5 -33.94 -17.10 13.38
CA VAL A 5 -33.01 -15.98 13.57
C VAL A 5 -33.79 -14.75 14.03
N LYS A 6 -33.89 -14.58 15.36
CA LYS A 6 -34.30 -13.32 15.97
C LYS A 6 -33.26 -12.23 15.71
N SER A 7 -33.47 -11.42 14.67
CA SER A 7 -32.87 -10.10 14.54
C SER A 7 -33.85 -9.03 15.00
N ASN A 8 -33.32 -7.98 15.63
CA ASN A 8 -33.93 -6.66 15.93
C ASN A 8 -34.13 -6.40 17.41
N HIS A 9 -33.11 -5.84 18.04
CA HIS A 9 -33.19 -4.68 18.94
C HIS A 9 -31.84 -4.47 19.61
N LEU A 10 -30.87 -3.83 18.94
CA LEU A 10 -29.64 -3.38 19.59
C LEU A 10 -28.82 -2.39 18.75
N PHE A 11 -29.43 -1.35 18.18
CA PHE A 11 -28.66 -0.19 17.68
C PHE A 11 -29.48 1.10 17.75
N ASN A 12 -29.79 1.53 18.97
CA ASN A 12 -30.09 2.93 19.24
C ASN A 12 -28.97 3.47 20.14
N MET A 13 -27.90 3.97 19.52
CA MET A 13 -26.84 4.72 20.20
C MET A 13 -26.88 6.21 19.79
N PRO A 14 -26.72 7.14 20.74
CA PRO A 14 -26.79 8.59 20.55
C PRO A 14 -25.51 9.18 19.94
N ILE A 15 -24.99 8.55 18.88
CA ILE A 15 -23.73 8.94 18.23
C ILE A 15 -23.96 10.05 17.19
N PHE A 16 -25.17 10.15 16.62
CA PHE A 16 -25.43 11.06 15.50
C PHE A 16 -25.54 12.54 15.86
N THR A 17 -25.94 12.90 17.09
CA THR A 17 -26.06 14.31 17.50
C THR A 17 -24.71 14.96 17.82
N ASN A 18 -23.68 14.17 18.14
CA ASN A 18 -22.31 14.68 18.34
C ASN A 18 -21.59 15.04 17.03
N PHE A 19 -21.95 14.41 15.90
CA PHE A 19 -21.31 14.69 14.61
C PHE A 19 -21.62 16.09 14.05
N GLN A 20 -22.81 16.63 14.30
CA GLN A 20 -23.18 17.99 13.87
C GLN A 20 -22.42 19.07 14.67
N LYS A 21 -22.28 18.92 15.99
CA LYS A 21 -21.43 19.81 16.80
C LYS A 21 -19.94 19.72 16.43
N MET A 22 -19.46 18.54 16.02
CA MET A 22 -18.09 18.37 15.54
C MET A 22 -17.82 19.09 14.21
N LYS A 23 -18.78 19.10 13.27
CA LYS A 23 -18.64 19.84 11.99
C LYS A 23 -18.47 21.36 12.21
N ILE A 24 -19.19 21.96 13.16
CA ILE A 24 -19.10 23.40 13.44
C ILE A 24 -17.75 23.75 14.09
N ILE A 25 -17.22 22.91 14.98
CA ILE A 25 -15.89 23.10 15.60
C ILE A 25 -14.77 22.98 14.54
N ILE A 26 -14.92 22.07 13.57
CA ILE A 26 -13.95 21.89 12.48
C ILE A 26 -13.94 23.12 11.55
N ILE A 27 -15.10 23.68 11.19
CA ILE A 27 -15.17 24.86 10.31
C ILE A 27 -14.53 26.10 10.98
N ILE A 28 -14.72 26.29 12.28
CA ILE A 28 -14.10 27.40 13.03
C ILE A 28 -12.58 27.21 13.17
N SER A 29 -12.10 25.98 13.36
CA SER A 29 -10.65 25.67 13.35
C SER A 29 -10.00 25.88 11.99
N ILE A 30 -10.69 25.57 10.88
CA ILE A 30 -10.17 25.79 9.52
C ILE A 30 -10.03 27.28 9.23
N LYS A 31 -10.96 28.13 9.68
CA LYS A 31 -10.91 29.58 9.47
C LYS A 31 -9.73 30.25 10.23
N LYS A 32 -9.42 29.79 11.45
CA LYS A 32 -8.21 30.24 12.19
C LYS A 32 -6.89 29.76 11.58
N ASN A 33 -6.87 28.58 10.95
CA ASN A 33 -5.66 28.05 10.29
C ASN A 33 -5.35 28.71 8.94
N LYS A 34 -6.32 29.33 8.27
CA LYS A 34 -6.09 30.04 7.00
C LYS A 34 -5.22 31.30 7.15
N ILE A 35 -5.20 31.89 8.35
CA ILE A 35 -4.37 33.07 8.68
C ILE A 35 -2.95 32.65 9.12
N LYS A 36 -2.78 31.45 9.70
CA LYS A 36 -1.47 30.91 10.11
C LYS A 36 -0.69 30.23 8.96
N THR A 37 -1.39 29.80 7.91
CA THR A 37 -0.81 29.05 6.78
C THR A 37 0.04 29.89 5.83
N ASN A 38 -0.14 31.21 5.74
CA ASN A 38 0.75 32.06 4.95
C ASN A 38 2.13 32.26 5.61
N LYS A 39 2.27 32.08 6.93
CA LYS A 39 3.56 32.12 7.63
C LYS A 39 4.25 30.74 7.71
N ILE A 40 3.50 29.65 7.54
CA ILE A 40 4.02 28.27 7.57
C ILE A 40 4.47 27.79 6.18
N LYS A 41 3.91 28.35 5.10
CA LYS A 41 4.27 27.96 3.72
C LYS A 41 5.74 28.24 3.35
N ASN A 42 6.38 29.21 4.01
CA ASN A 42 7.82 29.48 3.81
C ASN A 42 8.74 28.67 4.74
N ILE A 43 8.19 27.89 5.67
CA ILE A 43 8.97 27.02 6.59
C ILE A 43 8.94 25.55 6.13
N SER A 44 7.92 25.12 5.40
CA SER A 44 7.67 23.69 5.16
C SER A 44 8.42 23.06 3.98
N MET A 45 9.12 23.83 3.14
CA MET A 45 9.82 23.30 1.96
C MET A 45 11.35 23.52 1.99
N PHE A 46 11.85 24.35 2.91
CA PHE A 46 13.23 24.86 2.88
C PHE A 46 14.24 24.14 3.81
N SER A 47 13.96 22.93 4.30
CA SER A 47 14.97 22.26 5.15
C SER A 47 15.03 20.73 5.14
N ILE A 48 14.31 20.00 4.28
CA ILE A 48 14.49 18.53 4.23
C ILE A 48 15.87 18.15 3.66
N THR A 49 16.43 18.99 2.79
CA THR A 49 17.74 18.74 2.14
C THR A 49 18.94 19.04 3.03
N ASN A 50 18.81 19.88 4.07
CA ASN A 50 19.88 20.17 5.03
C ASN A 50 19.80 19.36 6.35
N ILE A 51 18.74 18.58 6.57
CA ILE A 51 18.55 17.79 7.80
C ILE A 51 19.36 16.48 7.79
N PHE A 52 19.70 15.93 6.62
CA PHE A 52 20.45 14.68 6.55
C PHE A 52 21.93 14.94 6.32
N ASN A 53 22.66 15.11 7.42
CA ASN A 53 24.11 15.02 7.39
C ASN A 53 24.50 13.67 6.76
N LYS A 54 25.29 13.70 5.67
CA LYS A 54 25.74 12.50 4.95
C LYS A 54 26.37 11.47 5.90
N LYS A 55 27.06 11.94 6.94
CA LYS A 55 27.65 11.07 7.98
C LYS A 55 26.59 10.29 8.76
N ASP A 56 25.50 10.93 9.15
CA ASP A 56 24.42 10.32 9.93
C ASP A 56 23.64 9.31 9.10
N LEU A 57 23.41 9.63 7.82
CA LEU A 57 22.79 8.71 6.86
C LEU A 57 23.66 7.46 6.66
N PHE A 58 24.96 7.64 6.47
CA PHE A 58 25.90 6.51 6.33
C PHE A 58 25.95 5.64 7.60
N LEU A 59 25.98 6.26 8.78
CA LEU A 59 25.95 5.54 10.06
C LEU A 59 24.64 4.77 10.24
N GLY A 60 23.50 5.39 9.94
CA GLY A 60 22.19 4.75 9.99
C GLY A 60 22.07 3.58 9.01
N LEU A 61 22.58 3.74 7.79
CA LEU A 61 22.61 2.69 6.76
C LEU A 61 23.52 1.52 7.15
N LYS A 62 24.74 1.81 7.62
CA LYS A 62 25.67 0.81 8.15
C LYS A 62 25.01 0.00 9.28
N LYS A 63 24.34 0.70 10.22
CA LYS A 63 23.64 0.06 11.32
C LYS A 63 22.47 -0.81 10.83
N ALA A 64 21.60 -0.28 9.96
CA ALA A 64 20.48 -1.04 9.40
C ALA A 64 20.93 -2.28 8.61
N TYR A 65 22.08 -2.21 7.93
CA TYR A 65 22.66 -3.36 7.23
C TYR A 65 23.07 -4.47 8.21
N THR A 66 23.71 -4.11 9.33
CA THR A 66 24.17 -5.07 10.35
C THR A 66 23.05 -5.75 11.15
N VAL A 67 21.83 -5.21 11.17
CA VAL A 67 20.72 -5.85 11.87
C VAL A 67 20.24 -7.05 11.04
N SER A 68 20.47 -8.25 11.58
CA SER A 68 19.92 -9.51 11.05
C SER A 68 18.42 -9.58 11.29
N LEU A 69 17.67 -9.86 10.22
CA LEU A 69 16.22 -10.09 10.26
C LEU A 69 15.86 -11.57 10.46
N LEU A 70 16.86 -12.43 10.65
CA LEU A 70 16.69 -13.84 10.98
C LEU A 70 17.30 -14.15 12.35
N PRO A 71 16.75 -15.13 13.07
CA PRO A 71 17.46 -15.76 14.18
C PRO A 71 18.77 -16.38 13.70
N ALA A 72 19.85 -16.21 14.47
CA ALA A 72 21.20 -16.66 14.11
C ALA A 72 21.27 -18.15 13.71
N LYS A 73 20.54 -19.04 14.41
CA LYS A 73 20.48 -20.47 14.08
C LYS A 73 19.93 -20.73 12.67
N ILE A 74 18.89 -20.00 12.28
CA ILE A 74 18.24 -20.12 10.97
C ILE A 74 19.11 -19.47 9.90
N GLU A 75 19.80 -18.38 10.23
CA GLU A 75 20.75 -17.73 9.32
C GLU A 75 21.92 -18.66 8.96
N VAL A 76 22.47 -19.40 9.92
CA VAL A 76 23.50 -20.43 9.66
C VAL A 76 22.94 -21.54 8.77
N PHE A 77 21.75 -22.06 9.08
CA PHE A 77 21.11 -23.08 8.24
C PHE A 77 20.87 -22.59 6.80
N TYR A 78 20.33 -21.38 6.64
CA TYR A 78 19.97 -20.81 5.34
C TYR A 78 21.19 -20.40 4.49
N SER A 79 22.31 -20.09 5.15
CA SER A 79 23.57 -19.74 4.49
C SER A 79 24.39 -20.96 4.04
N SER A 80 24.03 -22.17 4.47
CA SER A 80 24.68 -23.43 4.07
C SER A 80 24.65 -23.67 2.55
N ILE A 81 25.66 -24.37 2.03
CA ILE A 81 25.80 -24.63 0.59
C ILE A 81 24.64 -25.46 0.02
N ILE A 82 24.14 -26.43 0.79
CA ILE A 82 23.01 -27.29 0.42
C ILE A 82 21.77 -26.43 0.20
N MET A 83 21.47 -25.52 1.12
CA MET A 83 20.33 -24.61 1.00
C MET A 83 20.50 -23.61 -0.14
N ARG A 84 21.72 -23.25 -0.55
CA ARG A 84 21.96 -22.42 -1.74
C ARG A 84 21.63 -23.20 -3.01
N ILE A 85 22.14 -24.42 -3.16
CA ILE A 85 21.89 -25.28 -4.32
C ILE A 85 20.38 -25.55 -4.44
N PHE A 86 19.73 -25.94 -3.34
CA PHE A 86 18.30 -26.18 -3.30
C PHE A 86 17.48 -24.94 -3.72
N ARG A 87 17.92 -23.74 -3.33
CA ARG A 87 17.26 -22.50 -3.74
C ARG A 87 17.39 -22.21 -5.23
N VAL A 88 18.55 -22.46 -5.82
CA VAL A 88 18.77 -22.23 -7.26
C VAL A 88 17.95 -23.23 -8.07
N ILE A 89 18.04 -24.53 -7.75
CA ILE A 89 17.30 -25.58 -8.45
C ILE A 89 15.80 -25.37 -8.29
N GLY A 90 15.33 -25.20 -7.06
CA GLY A 90 13.91 -24.96 -6.76
C GLY A 90 13.38 -23.69 -7.40
N GLY A 91 14.19 -22.63 -7.46
CA GLY A 91 13.84 -21.37 -8.14
C GLY A 91 13.69 -21.55 -9.65
N ILE A 92 14.60 -22.28 -10.30
CA ILE A 92 14.48 -22.60 -11.74
C ILE A 92 13.22 -23.42 -11.99
N CYS A 93 12.96 -24.46 -11.18
CA CYS A 93 11.74 -25.26 -11.29
C CYS A 93 10.47 -24.40 -11.11
N LEU A 94 10.46 -23.49 -10.14
CA LEU A 94 9.33 -22.58 -9.92
C LEU A 94 9.09 -21.67 -11.13
N VAL A 95 10.15 -21.11 -11.72
CA VAL A 95 10.05 -20.28 -12.94
C VAL A 95 9.53 -21.09 -14.13
N LEU A 96 9.97 -22.34 -14.31
CA LEU A 96 9.49 -23.22 -15.38
C LEU A 96 7.99 -23.54 -15.25
N ILE A 97 7.49 -23.69 -14.02
CA ILE A 97 6.05 -23.89 -13.77
C ILE A 97 5.28 -22.60 -14.05
N LEU A 98 5.74 -21.46 -13.52
CA LEU A 98 5.08 -20.16 -13.71
C LEU A 98 5.02 -19.74 -15.19
N THR A 99 6.04 -20.09 -15.98
CA THR A 99 6.06 -19.81 -17.43
C THR A 99 5.33 -20.85 -18.27
N GLY A 100 4.84 -21.93 -17.67
CA GLY A 100 4.24 -23.07 -18.39
C GLY A 100 5.21 -23.85 -19.28
N ARG A 101 6.51 -23.53 -19.25
CA ARG A 101 7.53 -24.16 -20.10
C ARG A 101 7.88 -25.58 -19.69
N TYR A 102 7.49 -26.01 -18.50
CA TYR A 102 7.72 -27.36 -18.02
C TYR A 102 7.05 -28.45 -18.89
N VAL A 103 6.00 -28.12 -19.64
CA VAL A 103 5.25 -29.04 -20.52
C VAL A 103 6.11 -29.60 -21.67
N ILE A 104 7.20 -28.92 -22.02
CA ILE A 104 8.12 -29.33 -23.10
C ILE A 104 8.92 -30.59 -22.71
N PHE A 105 9.05 -30.88 -21.41
CA PHE A 105 9.85 -32.01 -20.92
C PHE A 105 9.05 -33.33 -20.86
N TYR A 106 9.75 -34.46 -20.75
CA TYR A 106 9.16 -35.78 -20.51
C TYR A 106 8.33 -35.83 -19.23
N LYS A 107 7.28 -36.66 -19.20
CA LYS A 107 6.32 -36.78 -18.08
C LYS A 107 7.00 -36.95 -16.72
N GLU A 108 8.03 -37.79 -16.64
CA GLU A 108 8.70 -38.04 -15.36
C GLU A 108 9.50 -36.85 -14.86
N LEU A 109 10.08 -36.07 -15.78
CA LEU A 109 10.77 -34.83 -15.43
C LEU A 109 9.78 -33.74 -15.03
N GLN A 110 8.58 -33.70 -15.63
CA GLN A 110 7.51 -32.77 -15.22
C GLN A 110 7.11 -33.01 -13.75
N ILE A 111 6.91 -34.27 -13.36
CA ILE A 111 6.60 -34.64 -11.97
C ILE A 111 7.73 -34.19 -11.03
N LEU A 112 8.98 -34.46 -11.40
CA LEU A 112 10.14 -34.05 -10.61
C LEU A 112 10.22 -32.53 -10.43
N ILE A 113 10.03 -31.76 -11.51
CA ILE A 113 10.00 -30.29 -11.50
C ILE A 113 8.89 -29.79 -10.57
N MET A 114 7.69 -30.38 -10.63
CA MET A 114 6.58 -30.04 -9.75
C MET A 114 6.90 -30.29 -8.28
N ILE A 115 7.50 -31.43 -7.94
CA ILE A 115 7.89 -31.75 -6.57
C ILE A 115 8.92 -30.73 -6.04
N PHE A 116 9.97 -30.43 -6.81
CA PHE A 116 10.98 -29.45 -6.39
C PHE A 116 10.42 -28.05 -6.23
N ALA A 117 9.58 -27.59 -7.16
CA ALA A 117 8.94 -26.28 -7.06
C ALA A 117 8.00 -26.20 -5.84
N LEU A 118 7.26 -27.27 -5.53
CA LEU A 118 6.40 -27.33 -4.35
C LEU A 118 7.21 -27.24 -3.05
N LEU A 119 8.26 -28.07 -2.91
CA LEU A 119 9.15 -28.03 -1.75
C LEU A 119 9.83 -26.66 -1.60
N HIS A 120 10.25 -26.06 -2.72
CA HIS A 120 10.84 -24.72 -2.72
C HIS A 120 9.83 -23.64 -2.30
N SER A 121 8.58 -23.76 -2.74
CA SER A 121 7.50 -22.84 -2.36
C SER A 121 7.21 -22.91 -0.86
N ILE A 122 7.12 -24.12 -0.29
CA ILE A 122 6.95 -24.33 1.16
C ILE A 122 8.13 -23.73 1.94
N LEU A 123 9.35 -23.91 1.45
CA LEU A 123 10.55 -23.32 2.07
C LEU A 123 10.48 -21.79 2.06
N ILE A 124 10.14 -21.17 0.93
CA ILE A 124 10.01 -19.70 0.81
C ILE A 124 8.95 -19.20 1.80
N ILE A 125 7.78 -19.81 1.84
CA ILE A 125 6.67 -19.42 2.73
C ILE A 125 7.13 -19.53 4.19
N SER A 126 7.72 -20.66 4.57
CA SER A 126 8.20 -20.89 5.94
C SER A 126 9.24 -19.85 6.38
N ILE A 127 10.26 -19.60 5.55
CA ILE A 127 11.29 -18.59 5.84
C ILE A 127 10.69 -17.18 5.89
N SER A 128 9.70 -16.89 5.04
CA SER A 128 9.03 -15.58 5.01
C SER A 128 8.22 -15.33 6.27
N LEU A 129 7.48 -16.34 6.76
CA LEU A 129 6.76 -16.26 8.03
C LEU A 129 7.70 -16.08 9.22
N ILE A 130 8.80 -16.83 9.26
CA ILE A 130 9.82 -16.68 10.31
C ILE A 130 10.42 -15.27 10.31
N LYS A 131 10.77 -14.72 9.13
CA LYS A 131 11.24 -13.34 8.97
C LYS A 131 10.20 -12.33 9.46
N LEU A 132 8.94 -12.55 9.14
CA LEU A 132 7.83 -11.68 9.54
C LEU A 132 7.73 -11.62 11.07
N PHE A 133 7.56 -12.78 11.72
CA PHE A 133 7.41 -12.85 13.18
C PHE A 133 8.66 -12.40 13.93
N TYR A 134 9.85 -12.84 13.48
CA TYR A 134 11.10 -12.45 14.13
C TYR A 134 11.40 -10.96 13.97
N GLY A 135 11.18 -10.39 12.77
CA GLY A 135 11.37 -8.96 12.58
C GLY A 135 10.42 -8.12 13.42
N LEU A 136 9.14 -8.53 13.53
CA LEU A 136 8.18 -7.90 14.43
C LEU A 136 8.64 -7.99 15.90
N TYR A 137 9.15 -9.14 16.33
CA TYR A 137 9.74 -9.34 17.65
C TYR A 137 10.94 -8.40 17.90
N VAL A 138 11.87 -8.28 16.94
CA VAL A 138 13.05 -7.39 17.10
C VAL A 138 12.62 -5.93 17.18
N ILE A 139 11.66 -5.50 16.35
CA ILE A 139 11.15 -4.12 16.34
C ILE A 139 10.48 -3.77 17.68
N ILE A 140 9.61 -4.66 18.21
CA ILE A 140 8.83 -4.38 19.42
C ILE A 140 9.65 -4.60 20.69
N LYS A 141 10.42 -5.70 20.78
CA LYS A 141 11.07 -6.13 22.03
C LYS A 141 12.53 -5.70 22.15
N LYS A 142 13.18 -5.25 21.07
CA LYS A 142 14.62 -4.92 21.07
C LYS A 142 14.94 -3.55 20.45
N PRO A 143 14.35 -2.43 20.92
CA PRO A 143 14.57 -1.10 20.35
C PRO A 143 16.04 -0.62 20.42
N ASN A 144 16.79 -1.10 21.42
CA ASN A 144 18.19 -0.75 21.64
C ASN A 144 19.11 -1.24 20.51
N VAL A 145 18.68 -2.27 19.76
CA VAL A 145 19.46 -2.80 18.62
C VAL A 145 19.59 -1.77 17.50
N PHE A 146 18.68 -0.79 17.42
CA PHE A 146 18.68 0.25 16.40
C PHE A 146 19.45 1.51 16.80
N GLU A 147 19.88 1.62 18.06
CA GLU A 147 20.57 2.81 18.56
C GLU A 147 21.99 2.91 17.97
N VAL A 148 22.31 4.08 17.42
CA VAL A 148 23.64 4.42 16.92
C VAL A 148 24.39 5.16 18.03
N ARG A 149 25.23 4.41 18.76
CA ARG A 149 26.07 4.94 19.85
C ARG A 149 27.37 5.52 19.29
N ASN A 150 27.33 6.81 18.95
CA ASN A 150 28.49 7.67 19.10
C ASN A 150 28.28 8.44 20.41
N SER A 151 29.32 8.83 21.15
CA SER A 151 29.13 9.67 22.34
C SER A 151 29.17 11.13 21.91
N PRO A 152 28.07 11.92 21.95
CA PRO A 152 26.69 11.62 22.37
C PRO A 152 25.80 10.94 21.30
N ILE A 153 24.74 10.26 21.75
CA ILE A 153 23.88 9.42 20.88
C ILE A 153 23.33 10.21 19.68
N ASN A 154 23.49 9.65 18.49
CA ASN A 154 23.01 10.29 17.28
C ASN A 154 21.55 9.88 17.02
N GLN A 155 20.61 10.73 17.45
CA GLN A 155 19.17 10.48 17.30
C GLN A 155 18.76 10.38 15.82
N SER A 156 19.29 11.25 14.96
CA SER A 156 19.02 11.25 13.52
C SER A 156 19.40 9.92 12.87
N ALA A 157 20.64 9.45 13.09
CA ALA A 157 21.11 8.17 12.57
C ALA A 157 20.28 6.98 13.12
N THR A 158 19.84 7.06 14.38
CA THR A 158 18.98 6.03 15.01
C THR A 158 17.60 5.97 14.36
N HIS A 159 16.95 7.11 14.08
CA HIS A 159 15.67 7.15 13.37
C HIS A 159 15.80 6.62 11.93
N ILE A 160 16.88 7.01 11.22
CA ILE A 160 17.18 6.49 9.88
C ILE A 160 17.37 4.96 9.94
N ALA A 161 18.13 4.44 10.90
CA ALA A 161 18.33 3.00 11.05
C ALA A 161 17.01 2.26 11.28
N ARG A 162 16.11 2.79 12.13
CA ARG A 162 14.77 2.21 12.36
C ARG A 162 13.95 2.18 11.08
N LEU A 163 13.88 3.29 10.35
CA LEU A 163 13.15 3.37 9.08
C LEU A 163 13.70 2.40 8.04
N LEU A 164 15.02 2.34 7.89
CA LEU A 164 15.67 1.44 6.94
C LEU A 164 15.49 -0.03 7.32
N VAL A 165 15.52 -0.40 8.61
CA VAL A 165 15.23 -1.77 9.02
C VAL A 165 13.75 -2.11 8.80
N CYS A 166 12.82 -1.20 9.08
CA CYS A 166 11.41 -1.40 8.75
C CYS A 166 11.20 -1.59 7.25
N ALA A 167 11.88 -0.80 6.41
CA ALA A 167 11.86 -0.97 4.96
C ALA A 167 12.48 -2.30 4.53
N LYS A 168 13.65 -2.68 5.07
CA LYS A 168 14.33 -3.97 4.80
C LYS A 168 13.43 -5.16 5.19
N TRP A 169 12.77 -5.08 6.34
CA TRP A 169 11.82 -6.07 6.81
C TRP A 169 10.58 -6.11 5.91
N GLY A 170 10.01 -4.95 5.60
CA GLY A 170 8.89 -4.81 4.68
C GLY A 170 9.20 -5.42 3.31
N CYS A 171 10.31 -5.06 2.67
CA CYS A 171 10.74 -5.65 1.40
C CYS A 171 10.96 -7.17 1.50
N GLY A 172 11.54 -7.64 2.61
CA GLY A 172 11.76 -9.06 2.86
C GLY A 172 10.46 -9.86 3.05
N ALA A 173 9.46 -9.27 3.70
CA ALA A 173 8.13 -9.84 3.88
C ALA A 173 7.31 -9.77 2.59
N VAL A 174 7.36 -8.62 1.90
CA VAL A 174 6.68 -8.38 0.62
C VAL A 174 7.10 -9.42 -0.40
N ALA A 175 8.41 -9.69 -0.56
CA ALA A 175 8.91 -10.70 -1.49
C ALA A 175 8.29 -12.09 -1.26
N GLY A 176 8.02 -12.46 -0.01
CA GLY A 176 7.30 -13.70 0.32
C GLY A 176 5.82 -13.64 -0.05
N THR A 177 5.14 -12.54 0.31
CA THR A 177 3.71 -12.35 0.01
C THR A 177 3.41 -12.18 -1.47
N THR A 178 4.30 -11.55 -2.26
CA THR A 178 4.16 -11.43 -3.71
C THR A 178 4.22 -12.80 -4.37
N GLY A 179 5.00 -13.73 -3.85
CA GLY A 179 4.99 -15.13 -4.31
C GLY A 179 3.61 -15.77 -4.15
N ILE A 180 2.99 -15.61 -2.97
CA ILE A 180 1.65 -16.14 -2.66
C ILE A 180 0.57 -15.47 -3.52
N LEU A 181 0.61 -14.14 -3.65
CA LEU A 181 -0.34 -13.41 -4.49
C LEU A 181 -0.20 -13.80 -5.96
N THR A 182 1.04 -13.93 -6.45
CA THR A 182 1.29 -14.35 -7.84
C THR A 182 0.80 -15.77 -8.07
N SER A 183 1.03 -16.70 -7.13
CA SER A 183 0.51 -18.07 -7.24
C SER A 183 -1.01 -18.11 -7.21
N ALA A 184 -1.65 -17.28 -6.38
CA ALA A 184 -3.10 -17.17 -6.33
C ALA A 184 -3.69 -16.63 -7.65
N ILE A 185 -3.07 -15.60 -8.23
CA ILE A 185 -3.45 -15.05 -9.56
C ILE A 185 -3.24 -16.11 -10.65
N THR A 186 -2.12 -16.83 -10.60
CA THR A 186 -1.81 -17.90 -11.57
C THR A 186 -2.84 -19.02 -11.49
N TYR A 187 -3.24 -19.41 -10.28
CA TYR A 187 -4.27 -20.42 -10.06
C TYR A 187 -5.62 -19.99 -10.65
N ASP A 188 -6.05 -18.76 -10.39
CA ASP A 188 -7.28 -18.22 -10.98
C ASP A 188 -7.24 -18.12 -12.50
N THR A 189 -6.06 -17.85 -13.07
CA THR A 189 -5.86 -17.84 -14.53
C THR A 189 -6.02 -19.25 -15.11
N ILE A 190 -5.54 -20.29 -14.41
CA ILE A 190 -5.74 -21.69 -14.79
C ILE A 190 -7.23 -22.07 -14.69
N LEU A 191 -7.93 -21.65 -13.64
CA LEU A 191 -9.37 -21.87 -13.51
C LEU A 191 -10.13 -21.22 -14.67
N GLU A 192 -9.85 -19.95 -14.96
CA GLU A 192 -10.47 -19.22 -16.07
C GLU A 192 -10.22 -19.92 -17.41
N ALA A 193 -8.99 -20.35 -17.68
CA ALA A 193 -8.63 -21.09 -18.89
C ALA A 193 -9.35 -22.46 -19.01
N THR A 194 -9.80 -23.03 -17.89
CA THR A 194 -10.57 -24.29 -17.86
C THR A 194 -12.08 -24.08 -17.78
N GLY A 195 -12.56 -22.84 -17.98
CA GLY A 195 -13.98 -22.50 -17.91
C GLY A 195 -14.56 -22.53 -16.49
N ARG A 196 -13.71 -22.36 -15.47
CA ARG A 196 -14.10 -22.32 -14.05
C ARG A 196 -13.98 -20.90 -13.50
N GLU A 197 -14.78 -20.60 -12.48
CA GLU A 197 -14.77 -19.30 -11.83
C GLU A 197 -13.49 -19.06 -11.01
N LYS A 198 -13.06 -17.81 -10.96
CA LYS A 198 -11.92 -17.34 -10.15
C LYS A 198 -12.29 -17.39 -8.67
N VAL A 199 -11.37 -17.83 -7.82
CA VAL A 199 -11.62 -18.01 -6.37
C VAL A 199 -10.88 -16.94 -5.56
N PHE A 200 -9.60 -16.69 -5.87
CA PHE A 200 -8.74 -15.87 -5.03
C PHE A 200 -8.87 -14.37 -5.32
N LEU A 201 -8.87 -13.97 -6.59
CA LEU A 201 -8.98 -12.59 -7.04
C LEU A 201 -10.23 -11.89 -6.50
N PRO A 202 -11.45 -12.48 -6.57
CA PRO A 202 -12.62 -11.86 -5.96
C PRO A 202 -12.49 -11.69 -4.45
N THR A 203 -11.86 -12.64 -3.77
CA THR A 203 -11.63 -12.60 -2.32
C THR A 203 -10.64 -11.51 -1.94
N ILE A 204 -9.52 -11.41 -2.68
CA ILE A 204 -8.52 -10.35 -2.51
C ILE A 204 -9.15 -8.97 -2.79
N ALA A 205 -9.95 -8.85 -3.85
CA ALA A 205 -10.65 -7.61 -4.19
C ALA A 205 -11.63 -7.19 -3.08
N LYS A 206 -12.43 -8.12 -2.55
CA LYS A 206 -13.34 -7.85 -1.41
C LYS A 206 -12.58 -7.40 -0.16
N ALA A 207 -11.48 -8.08 0.18
CA ALA A 207 -10.64 -7.69 1.31
C ALA A 207 -10.03 -6.30 1.11
N PHE A 208 -9.50 -6.03 -0.09
CA PHE A 208 -8.94 -4.72 -0.42
C PHE A 208 -9.99 -3.62 -0.31
N ASN A 209 -11.19 -3.84 -0.86
CA ASN A 209 -12.29 -2.88 -0.80
C ASN A 209 -12.78 -2.66 0.65
N HIS A 210 -12.71 -3.68 1.49
CA HIS A 210 -13.02 -3.56 2.91
C HIS A 210 -12.03 -2.64 3.64
N PHE A 211 -10.74 -2.71 3.33
CA PHE A 211 -9.71 -1.88 3.99
C PHE A 211 -9.55 -0.48 3.40
N PHE A 212 -9.70 -0.34 2.08
CA PHE A 212 -9.41 0.90 1.35
C PHE A 212 -10.65 1.60 0.78
N GLY A 213 -11.84 1.01 0.94
CA GLY A 213 -13.08 1.45 0.30
C GLY A 213 -13.25 0.86 -1.10
N GLU A 214 -14.47 0.92 -1.64
CA GLU A 214 -14.72 0.48 -3.01
C GLU A 214 -13.91 1.32 -4.01
N PRO A 215 -13.35 0.71 -5.06
CA PRO A 215 -12.70 1.46 -6.11
C PRO A 215 -13.71 2.45 -6.68
N MET A 216 -13.25 3.66 -7.03
CA MET A 216 -14.11 4.61 -7.74
C MET A 216 -14.76 3.90 -8.93
N ASN A 217 -16.08 4.04 -9.09
CA ASN A 217 -16.87 3.49 -10.20
C ASN A 217 -16.08 3.61 -11.53
N THR A 218 -16.14 2.58 -12.38
CA THR A 218 -15.56 2.57 -13.72
C THR A 218 -15.88 3.83 -14.51
N GLU A 219 -17.05 4.44 -14.30
CA GLU A 219 -17.43 5.73 -14.86
C GLU A 219 -16.52 6.89 -14.38
N ASN A 220 -16.19 6.94 -13.09
CA ASN A 220 -15.24 7.91 -12.53
C ASN A 220 -13.81 7.69 -13.06
N TYR A 221 -13.41 6.43 -13.28
CA TYR A 221 -12.11 6.12 -13.87
C TYR A 221 -12.04 6.54 -15.35
N GLN A 222 -13.12 6.31 -16.10
CA GLN A 222 -13.26 6.79 -17.48
C GLN A 222 -13.29 8.32 -17.54
N ASN A 223 -13.97 8.97 -16.60
CA ASN A 223 -14.01 10.41 -16.47
C ASN A 223 -12.61 10.98 -16.14
N LEU A 224 -11.88 10.36 -15.23
CA LEU A 224 -10.50 10.73 -14.90
C LEU A 224 -9.58 10.64 -16.14
N ASN A 225 -9.68 9.55 -16.92
CA ASN A 225 -8.90 9.36 -18.14
C ASN A 225 -9.29 10.34 -19.26
N LYS A 226 -10.53 10.83 -19.26
CA LYS A 226 -11.02 11.89 -20.16
C LYS A 226 -10.70 13.31 -19.64
N GLY A 227 -10.00 13.43 -18.51
CA GLY A 227 -9.71 14.72 -17.88
C GLY A 227 -10.94 15.40 -17.26
N LEU A 228 -12.06 14.69 -17.13
CA LEU A 228 -13.24 15.13 -16.40
C LEU A 228 -12.96 15.01 -14.90
N SER A 229 -13.41 16.00 -14.12
CA SER A 229 -13.14 16.01 -12.68
C SER A 229 -13.83 14.83 -12.00
N VAL A 230 -13.06 14.02 -11.28
CA VAL A 230 -13.56 12.94 -10.39
C VAL A 230 -14.21 13.43 -9.11
N THR A 231 -14.15 14.73 -8.84
CA THR A 231 -14.93 15.29 -7.75
C THR A 231 -16.41 15.20 -8.12
N PRO A 232 -17.23 14.46 -7.35
CA PRO A 232 -18.67 14.49 -7.55
C PRO A 232 -19.13 15.95 -7.49
N ALA A 233 -20.09 16.31 -8.34
CA ALA A 233 -20.69 17.62 -8.29
C ALA A 233 -21.16 17.89 -6.84
N PRO A 234 -21.07 19.13 -6.34
CA PRO A 234 -21.54 19.47 -5.00
C PRO A 234 -22.96 18.93 -4.78
N GLU A 235 -23.26 18.43 -3.58
CA GLU A 235 -24.63 17.99 -3.26
C GLU A 235 -25.63 19.12 -3.57
N GLY A 236 -26.63 18.82 -4.41
CA GLY A 236 -27.62 19.79 -4.89
C GLY A 236 -27.26 20.52 -6.20
N PHE A 237 -26.12 20.23 -6.83
CA PHE A 237 -25.81 20.77 -8.16
C PHE A 237 -26.69 20.13 -9.23
N ASN A 238 -27.60 20.91 -9.82
CA ASN A 238 -28.43 20.48 -10.93
C ASN A 238 -27.82 20.93 -12.28
N PRO A 239 -27.28 20.01 -13.10
CA PRO A 239 -26.61 20.37 -14.35
C PRO A 239 -27.56 20.98 -15.37
N VAL A 240 -28.85 20.61 -15.33
CA VAL A 240 -29.87 21.12 -16.27
C VAL A 240 -30.19 22.58 -15.93
N GLU A 241 -30.35 22.88 -14.65
CA GLU A 241 -30.62 24.24 -14.19
C GLU A 241 -29.41 25.14 -14.42
N PHE A 242 -28.21 24.67 -14.11
CA PHE A 242 -26.97 25.40 -14.40
C PHE A 242 -26.84 25.71 -15.90
N LYS A 243 -27.09 24.72 -16.77
CA LYS A 243 -27.03 24.94 -18.23
C LYS A 243 -28.06 25.96 -18.68
N LYS A 244 -29.30 25.89 -18.18
CA LYS A 244 -30.36 26.85 -18.51
C LYS A 244 -29.98 28.27 -18.09
N SER A 245 -29.47 28.45 -16.87
CA SER A 245 -28.99 29.74 -16.37
C SER A 245 -27.79 30.23 -17.16
N TYR A 246 -26.84 29.36 -17.49
CA TYR A 246 -25.68 29.70 -18.29
C TYR A 246 -26.08 30.14 -19.70
N ASP A 247 -27.00 29.44 -20.36
CA ASP A 247 -27.46 29.77 -21.71
C ASP A 247 -28.15 31.15 -21.77
N GLN A 248 -28.85 31.53 -20.69
CA GLN A 248 -29.51 32.83 -20.54
C GLN A 248 -28.54 34.00 -20.23
N MET A 249 -27.28 33.74 -19.85
CA MET A 249 -26.29 34.79 -19.60
C MET A 249 -25.87 35.50 -20.89
N SER A 250 -25.58 36.79 -20.76
CA SER A 250 -24.93 37.58 -21.81
C SER A 250 -23.52 37.06 -22.12
N ALA A 251 -22.97 37.41 -23.28
CA ALA A 251 -21.63 36.99 -23.68
C ALA A 251 -20.55 37.41 -22.67
N ASN A 252 -20.68 38.61 -22.08
CA ASN A 252 -19.74 39.14 -21.11
C ASN A 252 -19.78 38.36 -19.78
N GLU A 253 -20.97 37.96 -19.32
CA GLU A 253 -21.14 37.15 -18.11
C GLU A 253 -20.59 35.73 -18.31
N LYS A 254 -20.82 35.13 -19.48
CA LYS A 254 -20.24 33.84 -19.84
C LYS A 254 -18.71 33.89 -19.80
N GLN A 255 -18.12 34.95 -20.37
CA GLN A 255 -16.67 35.13 -20.36
C GLN A 255 -16.13 35.30 -18.93
N ALA A 256 -16.82 36.07 -18.08
CA ALA A 256 -16.42 36.24 -16.68
C ALA A 256 -16.43 34.91 -15.90
N VAL A 257 -17.41 34.03 -16.15
CA VAL A 257 -17.44 32.68 -15.54
C VAL A 257 -16.25 31.84 -16.00
N ILE A 258 -15.92 31.88 -17.30
CA ILE A 258 -14.75 31.17 -17.86
C ILE A 258 -13.46 31.68 -17.20
N ASP A 259 -13.29 33.00 -17.10
CA ASP A 259 -12.10 33.61 -16.51
C ASP A 259 -11.93 33.24 -15.03
N ILE A 260 -13.03 33.18 -14.26
CA ILE A 260 -13.01 32.72 -12.86
C ILE A 260 -12.52 31.27 -12.78
N VAL A 261 -13.06 30.39 -13.64
CA VAL A 261 -12.68 28.96 -13.67
C VAL A 261 -11.22 28.79 -14.07
N GLU A 262 -10.74 29.53 -15.07
CA GLU A 262 -9.34 29.49 -15.50
C GLU A 262 -8.37 30.00 -14.43
N ASN A 263 -8.72 31.10 -13.76
CA ASN A 263 -7.91 31.67 -12.68
C ASN A 263 -7.83 30.71 -11.49
N GLU A 264 -8.94 30.07 -11.12
CA GLU A 264 -8.92 29.01 -10.11
C GLU A 264 -8.00 27.85 -10.54
N ARG A 265 -8.09 27.39 -11.80
CA ARG A 265 -7.25 26.30 -12.33
C ARG A 265 -5.76 26.66 -12.27
N LYS A 266 -5.38 27.85 -12.73
CA LYS A 266 -4.00 28.37 -12.65
C LYS A 266 -3.50 28.45 -11.21
N SER A 267 -4.34 28.90 -10.28
CA SER A 267 -3.99 28.99 -8.85
C SER A 267 -3.75 27.63 -8.17
N ARG A 268 -4.36 26.56 -8.70
CA ARG A 268 -4.17 25.19 -8.21
C ARG A 268 -2.97 24.51 -8.84
N ALA A 269 -2.69 24.76 -10.12
CA ALA A 269 -1.54 24.18 -10.83
C ALA A 269 -0.18 24.75 -10.41
N GLY A 270 -0.14 25.98 -9.88
CA GLY A 270 1.08 26.60 -9.34
C GLY A 270 1.40 26.25 -7.87
N LYS A 271 0.75 25.23 -7.29
CA LYS A 271 1.02 24.73 -5.93
C LYS A 271 1.50 23.29 -6.00
#